data_AF-A0A7S2HFG1-F1
#
_entry.id   AF-A0A7S2HFG1-F1
#
_cell.length_a   1.000
_cell.length_b   1.000
_cell.length_c   1.000
_cell.angle_alpha   90.00
_cell.angle_beta   90.00
_cell.angle_gamma   90.00
#
_symmetry.space_group_name_H-M   'P 1'
#
loop_
_entity.id
_entity.type
_entity.pdbx_description
1 polymer ?
#
loop_
_entity_poly.entity_id
_entity_poly.type
_entity_poly.pdbx_seq_one_letter_code
_entity_poly.pdbx_strand_id
1 'polypeptide(L)'
;ANAMGKLTGETPVTTFVDDVVKTFETYSVDVLGVSETGTHSPDNKLTRRAIKRRLGEKGLNCIWGEPQPYKKNLGVMLIFRKGVNMTPLNVEGSSSGRVLAAELVTWDKGLRREVKTMIMVLYGETGMTTKGNPPERVNEFNLSVGRIVEDALVEYSGRVMCMGDYNSLADVDMDGMGLVGGVVVANSLVSTMLGLG
;
A
#
# COMPACT_ATOMS: atom_id res chain seq x y z
N ALA A 1 9.32 -2.72 -14.69
CA ALA A 1 10.21 -1.58 -14.97
C ALA A 1 10.30 -0.69 -13.72
N ASN A 2 11.49 -0.19 -13.35
CA ASN A 2 11.73 0.60 -12.13
C ASN A 2 10.90 1.89 -12.12
N ALA A 3 9.87 1.98 -11.28
CA ALA A 3 9.04 3.18 -11.18
C ALA A 3 9.73 4.34 -10.42
N MET A 4 10.80 4.10 -9.68
CA MET A 4 11.38 5.08 -8.74
C MET A 4 12.93 5.11 -8.78
N GLY A 5 13.51 5.29 -9.97
CA GLY A 5 14.94 5.55 -10.11
C GLY A 5 15.35 6.88 -9.46
N LYS A 6 16.06 6.80 -8.32
CA LYS A 6 16.81 7.89 -7.63
C LYS A 6 16.07 9.23 -7.45
N LEU A 7 15.23 9.31 -6.41
CA LEU A 7 14.67 10.57 -5.91
C LEU A 7 15.67 11.44 -5.11
N THR A 8 16.84 11.74 -5.68
CA THR A 8 17.81 12.67 -5.08
C THR A 8 17.96 13.90 -5.99
N GLY A 9 17.07 14.88 -5.82
CA GLY A 9 17.02 16.15 -6.55
C GLY A 9 15.62 16.78 -6.51
N GLU A 10 15.46 18.06 -6.87
CA GLU A 10 14.15 18.72 -6.98
C GLU A 10 13.30 18.21 -8.17
N THR A 11 13.96 17.82 -9.27
CA THR A 11 13.30 17.32 -10.49
C THR A 11 12.61 15.96 -10.27
N PRO A 12 13.26 14.95 -9.66
CA PRO A 12 12.61 13.65 -9.40
C PRO A 12 11.38 13.74 -8.46
N VAL A 13 11.43 14.59 -7.43
CA VAL A 13 10.28 14.83 -6.53
C VAL A 13 9.10 15.45 -7.28
N THR A 14 9.39 16.33 -8.23
CA THR A 14 8.37 16.99 -9.05
C THR A 14 7.66 15.98 -9.93
N THR A 15 8.42 15.18 -10.68
CA THR A 15 7.86 14.14 -11.56
C THR A 15 6.99 13.16 -10.79
N PHE A 16 7.44 12.66 -9.63
CA PHE A 16 6.64 11.74 -8.82
C PHE A 16 5.29 12.35 -8.40
N VAL A 17 5.28 13.58 -7.88
CA VAL A 17 4.03 14.22 -7.43
C VAL A 17 3.09 14.47 -8.60
N ASP A 18 3.62 14.89 -9.76
CA ASP A 18 2.80 15.16 -10.94
C ASP A 18 2.17 13.87 -11.48
N ASP A 19 2.90 12.75 -11.49
CA ASP A 19 2.37 11.44 -11.87
C ASP A 19 1.28 10.95 -10.90
N VAL A 20 1.46 11.16 -9.59
CA VAL A 20 0.43 10.87 -8.59
C VAL A 20 -0.81 11.73 -8.83
N VAL A 21 -0.66 13.04 -8.99
CA VAL A 21 -1.80 13.95 -9.22
C VAL A 21 -2.54 13.55 -10.49
N LYS A 22 -1.82 13.30 -11.58
CA LYS A 22 -2.40 12.82 -12.84
C LYS A 22 -3.15 11.50 -12.66
N THR A 23 -2.65 10.58 -11.82
CA THR A 23 -3.34 9.33 -11.51
C THR A 23 -4.67 9.59 -10.79
N PHE A 24 -4.68 10.46 -9.78
CA PHE A 24 -5.90 10.86 -9.07
C PHE A 24 -6.92 11.56 -9.99
N GLU A 25 -6.46 12.38 -10.93
CA GLU A 25 -7.33 13.08 -11.89
C GLU A 25 -7.87 12.15 -12.96
N THR A 26 -7.00 11.31 -13.54
CA THR A 26 -7.33 10.43 -14.68
C THR A 26 -8.26 9.30 -14.25
N TYR A 27 -7.97 8.65 -13.11
CA TYR A 27 -8.71 7.48 -12.65
C TYR A 27 -9.74 7.82 -11.57
N SER A 28 -9.85 9.09 -11.16
CA SER A 28 -10.79 9.55 -10.14
C SER A 28 -10.73 8.74 -8.85
N VAL A 29 -9.54 8.32 -8.42
CA VAL A 29 -9.34 7.54 -7.19
C VAL A 29 -9.30 8.44 -5.95
N ASP A 30 -9.63 7.88 -4.79
CA ASP A 30 -9.56 8.54 -3.49
C ASP A 30 -8.36 8.13 -2.64
N VAL A 31 -7.82 6.94 -2.92
CA VAL A 31 -6.73 6.29 -2.18
C VAL A 31 -5.83 5.57 -3.18
N LEU A 32 -4.51 5.69 -2.98
CA LEU A 32 -3.47 5.08 -3.81
C LEU A 32 -2.39 4.48 -2.91
N GLY A 33 -2.11 3.19 -3.10
CA GLY A 33 -0.97 2.49 -2.50
C GLY A 33 0.26 2.57 -3.40
N VAL A 34 1.42 2.81 -2.80
CA VAL A 34 2.72 2.86 -3.49
C VAL A 34 3.67 1.91 -2.76
N SER A 35 4.19 0.91 -3.47
CA SER A 35 5.29 0.05 -3.01
C SER A 35 6.64 0.59 -3.49
N GLU A 36 7.74 0.01 -2.98
CA GLU A 36 9.11 0.37 -3.39
C GLU A 36 9.43 1.87 -3.33
N THR A 37 8.97 2.54 -2.27
CA THR A 37 9.22 3.99 -2.12
C THR A 37 10.70 4.34 -2.01
N GLY A 38 11.57 3.34 -1.82
CA GLY A 38 13.01 3.50 -1.93
C GLY A 38 13.55 4.55 -0.97
N THR A 39 12.91 4.71 0.19
CA THR A 39 13.31 5.65 1.24
C THR A 39 14.83 5.53 1.41
N HIS A 40 15.62 6.62 1.37
CA HIS A 40 17.09 6.58 1.25
C HIS A 40 17.76 7.47 2.31
N SER A 41 18.30 6.90 3.40
CA SER A 41 19.19 7.56 4.39
C SER A 41 18.66 8.90 5.02
N PRO A 42 19.34 9.57 5.98
CA PRO A 42 18.87 10.82 6.60
C PRO A 42 18.45 11.97 5.66
N ASP A 43 18.92 12.01 4.40
CA ASP A 43 18.45 12.96 3.37
C ASP A 43 16.96 12.79 2.99
N ASN A 44 16.39 11.62 3.30
CA ASN A 44 14.98 11.29 3.08
C ASN A 44 14.02 12.17 3.89
N LYS A 45 14.44 12.76 5.02
CA LYS A 45 13.53 13.64 5.79
C LYS A 45 13.16 14.90 5.01
N LEU A 46 14.11 15.47 4.27
CA LEU A 46 13.86 16.66 3.44
C LEU A 46 13.05 16.29 2.21
N THR A 47 13.39 15.20 1.53
CA THR A 47 12.62 14.68 0.38
C THR A 47 11.18 14.33 0.77
N ARG A 48 10.96 13.63 1.89
CA ARG A 48 9.61 13.32 2.41
C ARG A 48 8.83 14.55 2.77
N ARG A 49 9.47 15.54 3.42
CA ARG A 49 8.82 16.82 3.70
C ARG A 49 8.44 17.55 2.41
N ALA A 50 9.30 17.52 1.40
CA ALA A 50 9.02 18.13 0.10
C ALA A 50 7.86 17.43 -0.62
N ILE A 51 7.86 16.09 -0.67
CA ILE A 51 6.76 15.27 -1.23
C ILE A 51 5.46 15.55 -0.46
N LYS A 52 5.48 15.45 0.87
CA LYS A 52 4.30 15.70 1.71
C LYS A 52 3.75 17.11 1.52
N ARG A 53 4.62 18.12 1.45
CA ARG A 53 4.23 19.52 1.21
C ARG A 53 3.55 19.66 -0.16
N ARG A 54 4.19 19.16 -1.22
CA ARG A 54 3.67 19.28 -2.58
C ARG A 54 2.39 18.49 -2.82
N LEU A 55 2.28 17.28 -2.26
CA LEU A 55 1.02 16.55 -2.23
C LEU A 55 -0.08 17.37 -1.51
N GLY A 56 0.27 17.99 -0.38
CA GLY A 56 -0.63 18.87 0.37
C GLY A 56 -1.12 20.08 -0.42
N GLU A 57 -0.24 20.72 -1.18
CA GLU A 57 -0.57 21.82 -2.12
C GLU A 57 -1.56 21.38 -3.20
N LYS A 58 -1.58 20.08 -3.53
CA LYS A 58 -2.49 19.45 -4.51
C LYS A 58 -3.72 18.82 -3.86
N GLY A 59 -3.96 19.04 -2.57
CA GLY A 59 -5.12 18.50 -1.85
C GLY A 59 -5.02 17.01 -1.52
N LEU A 60 -3.80 16.46 -1.43
CA LEU A 60 -3.52 15.07 -1.08
C LEU A 60 -2.77 14.97 0.25
N ASN A 61 -2.98 13.87 0.97
CA ASN A 61 -2.28 13.46 2.18
C ASN A 61 -1.49 12.17 1.94
N CYS A 62 -0.51 11.87 2.80
CA CYS A 62 0.23 10.63 2.72
C CYS A 62 0.65 10.07 4.10
N ILE A 63 0.69 8.74 4.22
CA ILE A 63 1.24 7.97 5.34
C ILE A 63 2.38 7.07 4.82
N TRP A 64 3.46 6.95 5.58
CA TRP A 64 4.63 6.16 5.21
C TRP A 64 4.77 4.94 6.13
N GLY A 65 5.01 3.76 5.55
CA GLY A 65 5.46 2.55 6.26
C GLY A 65 6.94 2.32 5.96
N GLU A 66 7.79 2.41 6.99
CA GLU A 66 9.25 2.40 6.84
C GLU A 66 9.90 1.21 7.56
N PRO A 67 11.00 0.66 7.02
CA PRO A 67 11.76 -0.38 7.70
C PRO A 67 12.48 0.15 8.95
N GLN A 68 12.46 -0.61 10.04
CA GLN A 68 13.20 -0.40 11.29
C GLN A 68 14.02 -1.65 11.65
N PRO A 69 15.38 -1.59 11.68
CA PRO A 69 16.22 -0.50 11.22
C PRO A 69 16.09 -0.29 9.70
N TYR A 70 16.48 0.89 9.25
CA TYR A 70 16.36 1.30 7.86
C TYR A 70 17.05 0.30 6.90
N LYS A 71 16.33 -0.15 5.86
CA LYS A 71 16.83 -1.00 4.77
C LYS A 71 16.64 -0.29 3.43
N LYS A 72 17.68 -0.31 2.60
CA LYS A 72 17.61 0.22 1.24
C LYS A 72 16.59 -0.56 0.41
N ASN A 73 15.86 0.14 -0.46
CA ASN A 73 14.89 -0.41 -1.41
C ASN A 73 13.60 -1.00 -0.81
N LEU A 74 13.31 -0.73 0.47
CA LEU A 74 12.00 -1.05 1.08
C LEU A 74 11.22 0.24 1.37
N GLY A 75 9.94 0.06 1.71
CA GLY A 75 9.05 1.13 2.14
C GLY A 75 7.79 1.19 1.29
N VAL A 76 6.67 1.38 1.95
CA VAL A 76 5.35 1.54 1.35
C VAL A 76 4.78 2.90 1.72
N MET A 77 3.89 3.44 0.90
CA MET A 77 3.19 4.68 1.16
C MET A 77 1.73 4.56 0.76
N LEU A 78 0.86 5.18 1.56
CA LEU A 78 -0.55 5.35 1.27
C LEU A 78 -0.80 6.84 1.00
N ILE A 79 -1.31 7.18 -0.18
CA ILE A 79 -1.68 8.54 -0.56
C ILE A 79 -3.21 8.61 -0.67
N PHE A 80 -3.83 9.69 -0.21
CA PHE A 80 -5.29 9.82 -0.24
C PHE A 80 -5.72 11.29 -0.32
N ARG A 81 -6.96 11.54 -0.76
CA ARG A 81 -7.50 12.91 -0.85
C ARG A 81 -7.66 13.55 0.53
N LYS A 82 -7.43 14.86 0.60
CA LYS A 82 -7.77 15.66 1.77
C LYS A 82 -9.28 15.58 2.02
N GLY A 83 -9.66 15.35 3.28
CA GLY A 83 -11.05 15.15 3.68
C GLY A 83 -11.45 13.68 3.82
N VAL A 84 -10.66 12.74 3.27
CA VAL A 84 -10.80 11.31 3.59
C VAL A 84 -10.34 11.06 5.01
N ASN A 85 -11.17 10.39 5.81
CA ASN A 85 -10.85 10.03 7.19
C ASN A 85 -10.02 8.74 7.22
N MET A 86 -8.71 8.89 7.39
CA MET A 86 -7.74 7.80 7.35
C MET A 86 -6.84 7.86 8.58
N THR A 87 -6.80 6.79 9.37
CA THR A 87 -5.97 6.68 10.58
C THR A 87 -4.97 5.52 10.45
N PRO A 88 -3.65 5.75 10.61
CA PRO A 88 -2.67 4.67 10.53
C PRO A 88 -2.86 3.65 11.65
N LEU A 89 -2.68 2.37 11.33
CA LEU A 89 -2.72 1.26 12.27
C LEU A 89 -1.33 0.67 12.44
N ASN A 90 -1.03 0.20 13.65
CA ASN A 90 0.20 -0.55 13.92
C ASN A 90 -0.14 -2.05 13.98
N VAL A 91 0.14 -2.75 12.88
CA VAL A 91 -0.04 -4.20 12.73
C VAL A 91 1.30 -4.93 12.73
N GLU A 92 1.29 -6.25 12.88
CA GLU A 92 2.48 -7.08 12.72
C GLU A 92 3.15 -6.78 11.36
N GLY A 93 4.47 -6.65 11.34
CA GLY A 93 5.21 -6.30 10.12
C GLY A 93 5.22 -4.82 9.74
N SER A 94 4.55 -3.90 10.46
CA SER A 94 4.61 -2.44 10.15
C SER A 94 6.03 -1.88 10.17
N SER A 95 6.91 -2.45 11.00
CA SER A 95 8.33 -2.08 11.09
C SER A 95 9.20 -2.68 9.97
N SER A 96 8.65 -3.50 9.07
CA SER A 96 9.41 -4.10 7.97
C SER A 96 9.59 -3.16 6.78
N GLY A 97 8.76 -2.12 6.68
CA GLY A 97 8.62 -1.31 5.46
C GLY A 97 7.93 -2.05 4.30
N ARG A 98 7.33 -3.21 4.56
CA ARG A 98 6.56 -4.01 3.59
C ARG A 98 5.06 -4.01 3.84
N VAL A 99 4.64 -3.60 5.03
CA VAL A 99 3.24 -3.56 5.45
C VAL A 99 2.92 -2.17 5.96
N LEU A 100 1.85 -1.57 5.45
CA LEU A 100 1.25 -0.36 5.99
C LEU A 100 -0.26 -0.55 6.04
N ALA A 101 -0.81 -0.57 7.26
CA ALA A 101 -2.24 -0.64 7.48
C ALA A 101 -2.80 0.72 7.92
N ALA A 102 -4.03 1.01 7.53
CA ALA A 102 -4.78 2.17 7.98
C ALA A 102 -6.28 1.87 8.03
N GLU A 103 -6.98 2.48 8.98
CA GLU A 103 -8.44 2.48 9.06
C GLU A 103 -8.98 3.65 8.23
N LEU A 104 -9.80 3.31 7.24
CA LEU A 104 -10.61 4.24 6.46
C LEU A 104 -12.02 4.28 7.04
N VAL A 105 -12.50 5.47 7.41
CA VAL A 105 -13.88 5.70 7.82
C VAL A 105 -14.63 6.43 6.71
N THR A 106 -15.74 5.84 6.25
CA THR A 106 -16.62 6.42 5.23
C THR A 106 -18.06 6.42 5.70
N TRP A 107 -18.88 7.30 5.15
CA TRP A 107 -20.32 7.26 5.37
C TRP A 107 -20.99 6.36 4.34
N ASP A 108 -21.57 5.25 4.79
CA ASP A 108 -22.36 4.37 3.93
C ASP A 108 -23.80 4.89 3.84
N LYS A 109 -24.23 5.26 2.64
CA LYS A 109 -25.58 5.79 2.41
C LYS A 109 -26.68 4.74 2.60
N GLY A 110 -26.40 3.47 2.28
CA GLY A 110 -27.35 2.38 2.42
C GLY A 110 -27.57 2.00 3.88
N LEU A 111 -26.48 1.92 4.65
CA LEU A 111 -26.51 1.62 6.08
C LEU A 111 -26.79 2.85 6.96
N ARG A 112 -26.74 4.06 6.38
CA ARG A 112 -26.94 5.35 7.05
C ARG A 112 -26.08 5.52 8.30
N ARG A 113 -24.83 5.08 8.22
CA ARG A 113 -23.86 5.15 9.31
C ARG A 113 -22.45 5.23 8.78
N GLU A 114 -21.54 5.60 9.66
CA GLU A 114 -20.11 5.42 9.41
C GLU A 114 -19.75 3.94 9.36
N VAL A 115 -18.92 3.58 8.40
CA VAL A 115 -18.34 2.25 8.24
C VAL A 115 -16.83 2.37 8.20
N LYS A 116 -16.19 1.44 8.90
CA LYS A 116 -14.74 1.30 8.96
C LYS A 116 -14.29 0.23 7.99
N THR A 117 -13.23 0.50 7.26
CA THR A 117 -12.59 -0.42 6.31
C THR A 117 -11.09 -0.42 6.60
N MET A 118 -10.48 -1.59 6.75
CA MET A 118 -9.03 -1.67 6.81
C MET A 118 -8.46 -1.60 5.40
N ILE A 119 -7.54 -0.66 5.18
CA ILE A 119 -6.72 -0.56 3.99
C ILE A 119 -5.31 -1.04 4.32
N MET A 120 -4.76 -1.95 3.51
CA MET A 120 -3.39 -2.43 3.67
C MET A 120 -2.61 -2.31 2.37
N VAL A 121 -1.48 -1.60 2.42
CA VAL A 121 -0.49 -1.54 1.34
C VAL A 121 0.61 -2.56 1.64
N LEU A 122 0.86 -3.44 0.67
CA LEU A 122 1.82 -4.53 0.77
C LEU A 122 2.94 -4.38 -0.25
N TYR A 123 4.13 -4.78 0.18
CA TYR A 123 5.28 -5.02 -0.66
C TYR A 123 5.90 -6.37 -0.31
N GLY A 124 5.43 -7.42 -0.98
CA GLY A 124 5.76 -8.82 -0.71
C GLY A 124 7.25 -9.12 -0.79
N GLU A 125 7.67 -10.19 -0.12
CA GLU A 125 9.05 -10.66 -0.20
C GLU A 125 9.38 -11.14 -1.62
N THR A 126 10.50 -10.67 -2.15
CA THR A 126 10.97 -11.13 -3.45
C THR A 126 11.39 -12.59 -3.35
N GLY A 127 10.71 -13.47 -4.06
CA GLY A 127 10.99 -14.89 -4.01
C GLY A 127 10.35 -15.71 -5.12
N MET A 128 9.87 -15.06 -6.19
CA MET A 128 9.37 -15.74 -7.39
C MET A 128 10.38 -16.80 -7.81
N THR A 129 10.00 -18.06 -7.63
CA THR A 129 10.81 -19.22 -7.94
C THR A 129 9.92 -20.22 -8.66
N THR A 130 10.48 -20.92 -9.65
CA THR A 130 9.79 -22.03 -10.31
C THR A 130 9.78 -23.30 -9.44
N LYS A 131 10.21 -23.21 -8.18
CA LYS A 131 10.20 -24.31 -7.22
C LYS A 131 8.84 -24.39 -6.54
N GLY A 132 8.30 -25.60 -6.41
CA GLY A 132 6.95 -25.83 -5.86
C GLY A 132 6.76 -25.39 -4.40
N ASN A 133 7.83 -25.18 -3.63
CA ASN A 133 7.76 -24.60 -2.29
C ASN A 133 8.46 -23.22 -2.28
N PRO A 134 7.78 -22.16 -1.81
CA PRO A 134 8.40 -20.86 -1.66
C PRO A 134 9.51 -20.91 -0.58
N PRO A 135 10.52 -20.02 -0.66
CA PRO A 135 11.48 -19.87 0.43
C PRO A 135 10.78 -19.59 1.77
N GLU A 136 11.32 -20.11 2.86
CA GLU A 136 10.73 -19.99 4.21
C GLU A 136 10.35 -18.55 4.57
N ARG A 137 11.22 -17.57 4.28
CA ARG A 137 10.94 -16.14 4.48
C ARG A 137 9.67 -15.63 3.79
N VAL A 138 9.35 -16.17 2.61
CA VAL A 138 8.16 -15.79 1.83
C VAL A 138 6.94 -16.42 2.49
N ASN A 139 7.05 -17.69 2.90
CA ASN A 139 5.99 -18.39 3.61
C ASN A 139 5.66 -17.73 4.96
N GLU A 140 6.68 -17.39 5.77
CA GLU A 140 6.51 -16.68 7.04
C GLU A 140 5.85 -15.32 6.86
N PHE A 141 6.29 -14.55 5.86
CA PHE A 141 5.68 -13.26 5.54
C PHE A 141 4.21 -13.42 5.12
N ASN A 142 3.91 -14.37 4.23
CA ASN A 142 2.55 -14.63 3.76
C ASN A 142 1.62 -15.07 4.90
N LEU A 143 2.09 -15.95 5.79
CA LEU A 143 1.32 -16.39 6.98
C LEU A 143 1.06 -15.24 7.95
N SER A 144 2.06 -14.36 8.16
CA SER A 144 1.90 -13.16 9.00
C SER A 144 0.83 -12.22 8.42
N VAL A 145 0.90 -11.92 7.11
CA VAL A 145 -0.10 -11.10 6.41
C VAL A 145 -1.49 -11.77 6.45
N GLY A 146 -1.57 -13.09 6.24
CA GLY A 146 -2.81 -13.85 6.31
C GLY A 146 -3.52 -13.72 7.66
N ARG A 147 -2.77 -13.84 8.77
CA ARG A 147 -3.31 -13.64 10.13
C ARG A 147 -3.85 -12.23 10.34
N ILE A 148 -3.12 -11.20 9.90
CA ILE A 148 -3.57 -9.81 9.99
C ILE A 148 -4.90 -9.61 9.24
N VAL A 149 -5.02 -10.19 8.03
CA VAL A 149 -6.24 -10.09 7.23
C VAL A 149 -7.39 -10.87 7.90
N GLU A 150 -7.14 -12.06 8.43
CA GLU A 150 -8.15 -12.85 9.13
C GLU A 150 -8.73 -12.10 10.33
N ASP A 151 -7.86 -11.55 11.19
CA ASP A 151 -8.28 -10.73 12.34
C ASP A 151 -9.08 -9.50 11.88
N ALA A 152 -8.61 -8.83 10.82
CA ALA A 152 -9.28 -7.66 10.27
C ALA A 152 -10.63 -7.98 9.61
N LEU A 153 -10.80 -9.15 8.99
CA LEU A 153 -12.08 -9.58 8.43
C LEU A 153 -13.13 -9.70 9.53
N VAL A 154 -12.75 -10.13 10.73
CA VAL A 154 -13.65 -10.15 11.90
C VAL A 154 -13.91 -8.72 12.39
N GLU A 155 -12.85 -7.95 12.68
CA GLU A 155 -12.95 -6.61 13.27
C GLU A 155 -13.73 -5.62 12.38
N TYR A 156 -13.47 -5.64 11.07
CA TYR A 156 -14.05 -4.71 10.10
C TYR A 156 -15.30 -5.27 9.40
N SER A 157 -15.82 -6.41 9.88
CA SER A 157 -17.00 -7.09 9.30
C SER A 157 -16.85 -7.35 7.79
N GLY A 158 -15.70 -7.88 7.39
CA GLY A 158 -15.36 -8.22 6.01
C GLY A 158 -14.93 -7.03 5.14
N ARG A 159 -14.75 -5.83 5.69
CA ARG A 159 -14.32 -4.64 4.94
C ARG A 159 -12.80 -4.49 5.00
N VAL A 160 -12.09 -5.28 4.20
CA VAL A 160 -10.63 -5.24 4.11
C VAL A 160 -10.20 -5.09 2.66
N MET A 161 -9.35 -4.12 2.39
CA MET A 161 -8.77 -3.89 1.06
C MET A 161 -7.25 -3.98 1.15
N CYS A 162 -6.70 -5.02 0.52
CA CYS A 162 -5.26 -5.18 0.35
C CYS A 162 -4.86 -4.73 -1.06
N MET A 163 -3.78 -3.96 -1.16
CA MET A 163 -3.24 -3.43 -2.41
C MET A 163 -1.71 -3.37 -2.38
N GLY A 164 -1.09 -3.22 -3.55
CA GLY A 164 0.36 -3.10 -3.68
C GLY A 164 0.95 -4.26 -4.48
N ASP A 165 2.25 -4.47 -4.33
CA ASP A 165 2.98 -5.50 -5.04
C ASP A 165 3.17 -6.72 -4.14
N TYR A 166 2.47 -7.81 -4.45
CA TYR A 166 2.53 -9.05 -3.68
C TYR A 166 3.79 -9.88 -3.99
N ASN A 167 4.55 -9.54 -5.04
CA ASN A 167 5.68 -10.34 -5.52
C ASN A 167 5.33 -11.84 -5.76
N SER A 168 4.07 -12.13 -6.10
CA SER A 168 3.62 -13.46 -6.53
C SER A 168 2.81 -13.42 -7.81
N LEU A 169 2.93 -14.48 -8.60
CA LEU A 169 2.07 -14.80 -9.74
C LEU A 169 1.00 -15.76 -9.23
N ALA A 170 0.01 -15.25 -8.50
CA ALA A 170 -0.92 -16.11 -7.79
C ALA A 170 -1.60 -17.13 -8.71
N ASP A 171 -1.31 -18.42 -8.50
CA ASP A 171 -2.26 -19.49 -8.73
C ASP A 171 -2.91 -19.76 -7.37
N VAL A 172 -4.20 -19.43 -7.26
CA VAL A 172 -4.96 -19.29 -6.00
C VAL A 172 -4.89 -20.55 -5.13
N ASP A 173 -4.66 -21.71 -5.76
CA ASP A 173 -4.66 -23.01 -5.13
C ASP A 173 -3.32 -23.42 -4.51
N MET A 174 -2.19 -22.78 -4.85
CA MET A 174 -0.85 -23.26 -4.45
C MET A 174 -0.06 -22.31 -3.55
N ASP A 175 -0.33 -21.00 -3.59
CA ASP A 175 0.49 -20.01 -2.88
C ASP A 175 0.04 -19.74 -1.43
N GLY A 176 -1.04 -20.38 -0.98
CA GLY A 176 -1.58 -20.27 0.39
C GLY A 176 -2.07 -18.88 0.79
N MET A 177 -2.02 -17.91 -0.13
CA MET A 177 -2.36 -16.52 0.14
C MET A 177 -3.85 -16.24 -0.04
N GLY A 178 -4.55 -16.89 -0.98
CA GLY A 178 -5.96 -16.58 -1.26
C GLY A 178 -6.24 -15.12 -1.66
N LEU A 179 -5.22 -14.28 -1.78
CA LEU A 179 -5.29 -12.85 -2.08
C LEU A 179 -5.22 -12.69 -3.60
N VAL A 180 -6.37 -12.83 -4.25
CA VAL A 180 -6.55 -12.34 -5.62
C VAL A 180 -6.39 -10.83 -5.60
N GLY A 181 -5.60 -10.29 -6.53
CA GLY A 181 -5.35 -8.86 -6.64
C GLY A 181 -6.64 -8.05 -6.59
N GLY A 182 -6.75 -7.19 -5.57
CA GLY A 182 -7.83 -6.23 -5.44
C GLY A 182 -9.04 -6.73 -4.63
N VAL A 183 -9.23 -6.10 -3.46
CA VAL A 183 -10.53 -5.96 -2.77
C VAL A 183 -11.25 -7.27 -2.45
N VAL A 184 -11.19 -7.73 -1.19
CA VAL A 184 -12.22 -8.59 -0.63
C VAL A 184 -13.29 -7.68 -0.02
N VAL A 185 -14.23 -7.22 -0.85
CA VAL A 185 -15.49 -6.62 -0.39
C VAL A 185 -16.60 -7.14 -1.26
N ALA A 186 -17.58 -7.80 -0.64
CA ALA A 186 -18.75 -8.37 -1.30
C ALA A 186 -19.62 -7.34 -2.05
N ASN A 187 -19.32 -6.04 -1.94
CA ASN A 187 -19.98 -4.97 -2.69
C ASN A 187 -19.05 -3.76 -2.85
N SER A 188 -18.46 -3.65 -4.05
CA SER A 188 -17.94 -2.41 -4.64
C SER A 188 -16.67 -1.80 -4.03
N LEU A 189 -15.55 -1.96 -4.73
CA LEU A 189 -14.57 -0.91 -5.06
C LEU A 189 -13.61 -1.49 -6.11
N VAL A 190 -13.43 -0.80 -7.24
CA VAL A 190 -12.59 -1.26 -8.36
C VAL A 190 -11.13 -0.96 -8.05
N SER A 191 -10.27 -1.99 -8.00
CA SER A 191 -8.82 -1.81 -8.02
C SER A 191 -8.33 -1.75 -9.47
N THR A 192 -7.63 -0.68 -9.84
CA THR A 192 -6.91 -0.62 -11.13
C THR A 192 -5.43 -0.87 -10.85
N MET A 193 -4.92 -2.03 -11.24
CA MET A 193 -3.47 -2.28 -11.25
C MET A 193 -2.88 -1.64 -12.51
N LEU A 194 -2.02 -0.64 -12.35
CA LEU A 194 -1.22 -0.10 -13.45
C LEU A 194 0.01 -0.97 -13.63
N GLY A 195 -0.13 -2.03 -14.44
CA GLY A 195 1.02 -2.70 -15.05
C GLY A 195 1.55 -1.84 -16.19
N LEU A 196 2.71 -1.21 -16.00
CA LEU A 196 3.46 -0.61 -17.11
C LEU A 196 4.39 -1.68 -17.68
N GLY A 197 4.15 -2.02 -18.94
CA GLY A 197 5.00 -2.90 -19.75
C GLY A 197 6.43 -2.43 -19.88
#